data_AF-A0A1B6GL21-F1
#
_entry.id   AF-A0A1B6GL21-F1
#
_cell.length_a   1.000
_cell.length_b   1.000
_cell.length_c   1.000
_cell.angle_alpha   90.00
_cell.angle_beta   90.00
_cell.angle_gamma   90.00
#
_symmetry.space_group_name_H-M   'P 1'
#
loop_
_entity.id
_entity.type
_entity.pdbx_description
1 polymer ?
#
loop_
_entity_poly.entity_id
_entity_poly.type
_entity_poly.pdbx_seq_one_letter_code
_entity_poly.pdbx_strand_id
1 'polypeptide(L)'
;MVQVVRWYLASYHAGRKSSVAKKPYNPVLGEVFQCYWDLPQAPATSSQPLVSDGPVPWCHRDQLTFVAEQVSHHPPISAFYAEHYNKGISCQAYVWTKSKFLGLSIGVHNIGRGTVNLLKYNEQYTCNFPNGYGRSILTVPWIELGGSVVIECEKTGYRANIE
;
A
#
# COMPACT_ATOMS: atom_id res chain seq x y z
N MET A 1 8.66 13.06 -8.64
CA MET A 1 7.86 13.58 -7.50
C MET A 1 6.36 13.71 -7.78
N VAL A 2 5.87 14.66 -8.60
CA VAL A 2 4.42 14.93 -8.75
C VAL A 2 3.60 13.68 -9.11
N GLN A 3 4.07 12.83 -10.02
CA GLN A 3 3.38 11.58 -10.37
C GLN A 3 3.35 10.56 -9.24
N VAL A 4 4.40 10.51 -8.39
CA VAL A 4 4.45 9.64 -7.21
C VAL A 4 3.43 10.11 -6.17
N VAL A 5 3.34 11.42 -5.94
CA VAL A 5 2.31 12.01 -5.05
C VAL A 5 0.92 11.69 -5.56
N ARG A 6 0.66 11.88 -6.86
CA ARG A 6 -0.63 11.57 -7.48
C ARG A 6 -1.00 10.09 -7.32
N TRP A 7 -0.07 9.19 -7.59
CA TRP A 7 -0.27 7.74 -7.41
C TRP A 7 -0.60 7.41 -5.95
N TYR A 8 0.15 7.97 -5.01
CA TYR A 8 -0.05 7.75 -3.57
C TYR A 8 -1.41 8.26 -3.09
N LEU A 9 -1.83 9.46 -3.51
CA LEU A 9 -3.14 9.99 -3.12
C LEU A 9 -4.31 9.19 -3.73
N ALA A 10 -4.14 8.67 -4.95
CA ALA A 10 -5.16 7.87 -5.61
C ALA A 10 -5.43 6.52 -4.92
N SER A 11 -4.46 5.95 -4.18
CA SER A 11 -4.62 4.63 -3.55
C SER A 11 -5.66 4.61 -2.42
N TYR A 12 -5.93 5.74 -1.76
CA TYR A 12 -6.88 5.81 -0.63
C TYR A 12 -8.35 5.77 -1.06
N HIS A 13 -8.65 6.15 -2.31
CA HIS A 13 -9.99 6.03 -2.85
C HIS A 13 -10.36 4.55 -3.12
N ALA A 14 -9.40 3.78 -3.64
CA ALA A 14 -9.61 2.38 -4.04
C ALA A 14 -10.06 1.46 -2.88
N GLY A 15 -9.71 1.80 -1.64
CA GLY A 15 -10.06 1.03 -0.45
C GLY A 15 -11.49 1.24 0.07
N ARG A 16 -12.23 2.26 -0.41
CA ARG A 16 -13.58 2.60 0.11
C ARG A 16 -14.69 2.15 -0.82
N LYS A 17 -15.11 0.89 -0.70
CA LYS A 17 -16.26 0.34 -1.44
C LYS A 17 -17.63 0.76 -0.87
N SER A 18 -17.68 1.30 0.36
CA SER A 18 -18.92 1.68 1.05
C SER A 18 -18.71 2.92 1.92
N SER A 19 -19.78 3.67 2.16
CA SER A 19 -19.82 4.79 3.10
C SER A 19 -19.74 4.35 4.57
N VAL A 20 -20.09 3.09 4.87
CA VAL A 20 -20.04 2.54 6.23
C VAL A 20 -18.65 1.97 6.50
N ALA A 21 -18.02 2.48 7.57
CA ALA A 21 -16.72 1.99 8.01
C ALA A 21 -16.82 0.53 8.49
N LYS A 22 -15.99 -0.35 7.92
CA LYS A 22 -15.83 -1.73 8.39
C LYS A 22 -14.38 -1.99 8.74
N LYS A 23 -14.17 -2.76 9.81
CA LYS A 23 -12.84 -3.23 10.19
C LYS A 23 -12.47 -4.44 9.30
N PRO A 24 -11.29 -4.46 8.67
CA PRO A 24 -10.82 -5.67 7.99
C PRO A 24 -10.56 -6.80 9.00
N TYR A 25 -10.52 -8.04 8.51
CA TYR A 25 -10.10 -9.17 9.33
C TYR A 25 -8.65 -8.98 9.81
N ASN A 26 -8.34 -9.50 11.00
CA ASN A 26 -6.99 -9.51 11.53
C ASN A 26 -6.29 -10.80 11.06
N PRO A 27 -5.29 -10.74 10.17
CA PRO A 27 -4.66 -11.95 9.63
C PRO A 27 -3.96 -12.78 10.70
N VAL A 28 -3.87 -14.09 10.48
CA VAL A 28 -3.09 -15.00 11.35
C VAL A 28 -1.59 -14.92 11.01
N LEU A 29 -0.72 -15.27 11.96
CA LEU A 29 0.73 -15.28 11.71
C LEU A 29 1.08 -16.19 10.53
N GLY A 30 1.86 -15.69 9.58
CA GLY A 30 2.24 -16.41 8.36
C GLY A 30 1.14 -16.50 7.30
N GLU A 31 0.00 -15.83 7.48
CA GLU A 31 -1.01 -15.72 6.42
C GLU A 31 -0.43 -14.98 5.22
N VAL A 32 -0.52 -15.59 4.03
CA VAL A 32 0.00 -15.06 2.78
C VAL A 32 -1.15 -14.78 1.82
N PHE A 33 -1.11 -13.62 1.17
CA PHE A 33 -1.99 -13.26 0.07
C PHE A 33 -1.16 -12.92 -1.18
N GLN A 34 -1.49 -13.55 -2.31
CA GLN A 34 -0.85 -13.30 -3.60
C GLN A 34 -1.91 -12.98 -4.64
N CYS A 35 -1.65 -11.96 -5.46
CA CYS A 35 -2.48 -11.67 -6.62
C CYS A 35 -1.67 -10.99 -7.73
N TYR A 36 -2.31 -10.79 -8.87
CA TYR A 36 -1.77 -10.03 -9.98
C TYR A 36 -2.85 -9.18 -10.62
N TRP A 37 -2.43 -8.22 -11.43
CA TRP A 37 -3.29 -7.31 -12.15
C TRP A 37 -2.83 -7.13 -13.59
N ASP A 38 -3.73 -7.39 -14.53
CA ASP A 38 -3.55 -7.11 -15.96
C ASP A 38 -3.78 -5.62 -16.23
N LEU A 39 -2.78 -4.94 -16.79
CA LEU A 39 -2.94 -3.53 -17.12
C LEU A 39 -3.88 -3.37 -18.33
N PRO A 40 -4.87 -2.45 -18.30
CA PRO A 40 -5.86 -2.31 -19.38
C PRO A 40 -5.30 -2.00 -20.78
N GLN A 41 -4.05 -1.54 -20.87
CA GLN A 41 -3.36 -1.20 -22.12
C GLN A 41 -2.16 -2.13 -22.39
N ALA A 42 -2.02 -3.24 -21.65
CA ALA A 42 -1.01 -4.23 -21.95
C ALA A 42 -1.40 -4.93 -23.28
N PRO A 43 -0.42 -5.20 -24.18
CA PRO A 43 -0.66 -6.12 -25.29
C PRO A 43 -1.17 -7.46 -24.73
N ALA A 44 -1.96 -8.21 -25.50
CA ALA A 44 -2.47 -9.50 -25.06
C ALA A 44 -1.33 -10.37 -24.49
N THR A 45 -1.49 -10.78 -23.23
CA THR A 45 -0.51 -11.40 -22.32
C THR A 45 0.16 -12.66 -22.86
N SER A 46 -0.36 -13.26 -23.93
CA SER A 46 0.03 -14.59 -24.42
C SER A 46 1.44 -14.71 -25.01
N SER A 47 2.20 -13.61 -25.12
CA SER A 47 3.56 -13.63 -25.71
C SER A 47 4.70 -13.24 -24.76
N GLN A 48 4.40 -12.76 -23.54
CA GLN A 48 5.46 -12.33 -22.62
C GLN A 48 6.00 -13.53 -21.80
N PRO A 49 7.32 -13.58 -21.52
CA PRO A 49 7.88 -14.63 -20.70
C PRO A 49 7.41 -14.49 -19.24
N LEU A 50 7.37 -15.62 -18.53
CA LEU A 50 7.12 -15.67 -17.09
C LEU A 50 8.29 -15.08 -16.31
N VAL A 51 8.00 -14.62 -15.09
CA VAL A 51 9.00 -14.15 -14.11
C VAL A 51 9.10 -15.20 -13.00
N SER A 52 9.88 -16.26 -13.24
CA SER A 52 10.02 -17.39 -12.31
C SER A 52 10.69 -17.02 -10.98
N ASP A 53 11.48 -15.96 -10.96
CA ASP A 53 12.17 -15.41 -9.79
C ASP A 53 11.40 -14.26 -9.13
N GLY A 54 10.20 -13.95 -9.61
CA GLY A 54 9.34 -12.89 -9.08
C GLY A 54 8.49 -13.33 -7.88
N PRO A 55 7.75 -12.40 -7.24
CA PRO A 55 6.93 -12.70 -6.07
C PRO A 55 5.74 -13.62 -6.36
N VAL A 56 5.33 -13.71 -7.63
CA VAL A 56 4.27 -14.58 -8.13
C VAL A 56 4.82 -15.31 -9.37
N PRO A 57 5.44 -16.49 -9.21
CA PRO A 57 6.23 -17.14 -10.27
C PRO A 57 5.45 -17.52 -11.54
N TRP A 58 4.12 -17.57 -11.46
CA TRP A 58 3.22 -17.87 -12.57
C TRP A 58 2.72 -16.63 -13.31
N CYS A 59 3.26 -15.44 -13.02
CA CYS A 59 2.91 -14.21 -13.71
C CYS A 59 3.89 -13.82 -14.82
N HIS A 60 3.34 -13.12 -15.83
CA HIS A 60 4.08 -12.59 -16.96
C HIS A 60 4.70 -11.22 -16.64
N ARG A 61 5.76 -10.85 -17.38
CA ARG A 61 6.52 -9.60 -17.16
C ARG A 61 5.71 -8.30 -17.30
N ASP A 62 4.58 -8.36 -18.00
CA ASP A 62 3.65 -7.26 -18.26
C ASP A 62 2.54 -7.13 -17.22
N GLN A 63 2.49 -8.03 -16.23
CA GLN A 63 1.54 -7.98 -15.13
C GLN A 63 2.14 -7.25 -13.92
N LEU A 64 1.27 -6.56 -13.17
CA LEU A 64 1.60 -6.10 -11.83
C LEU A 64 1.36 -7.26 -10.86
N THR A 65 2.37 -7.66 -10.12
CA THR A 65 2.28 -8.72 -9.11
C THR A 65 2.23 -8.12 -7.71
N PHE A 66 1.60 -8.84 -6.78
CA PHE A 66 1.49 -8.44 -5.38
C PHE A 66 1.59 -9.66 -4.48
N VAL A 67 2.35 -9.55 -3.40
CA VAL A 67 2.41 -10.49 -2.29
C VAL A 67 2.35 -9.74 -0.98
N ALA A 68 1.60 -10.26 -0.02
CA ALA A 68 1.56 -9.80 1.35
C ALA A 68 1.66 -10.97 2.31
N GLU A 69 2.31 -10.74 3.45
CA GLU A 69 2.44 -11.71 4.53
C GLU A 69 2.20 -11.03 5.88
N GLN A 70 1.46 -11.71 6.76
CA GLN A 70 1.38 -11.33 8.16
C GLN A 70 2.63 -11.83 8.92
N VAL A 71 3.66 -10.99 8.98
CA VAL A 71 4.98 -11.33 9.55
C VAL A 71 5.03 -11.29 11.08
N SER A 72 4.02 -10.70 11.74
CA SER A 72 3.88 -10.72 13.19
C SER A 72 2.41 -10.66 13.60
N HIS A 73 2.06 -11.27 14.74
CA HIS A 73 0.71 -11.21 15.33
C HIS A 73 0.64 -10.34 16.60
N HIS A 74 1.73 -10.23 17.35
CA HIS A 74 1.82 -9.45 18.58
C HIS A 74 3.11 -8.60 18.60
N PRO A 75 3.10 -7.35 18.07
CA PRO A 75 1.95 -6.66 17.46
C PRO A 75 1.61 -7.17 16.05
N PRO A 76 0.40 -6.92 15.52
CA PRO A 76 0.01 -7.38 14.19
C PRO A 76 0.68 -6.54 13.10
N ILE A 77 1.71 -7.11 12.45
CA ILE A 77 2.47 -6.46 11.37
C ILE A 77 2.23 -7.24 10.08
N SER A 78 1.79 -6.53 9.04
CA SER A 78 1.73 -7.04 7.67
C SER A 78 2.84 -6.40 6.84
N ALA A 79 3.60 -7.22 6.12
CA ALA A 79 4.55 -6.76 5.11
C ALA A 79 3.99 -7.08 3.72
N PHE A 80 4.27 -6.26 2.73
CA PHE A 80 3.85 -6.48 1.35
C PHE A 80 4.86 -5.97 0.34
N TYR A 81 4.85 -6.61 -0.82
CA TYR A 81 5.69 -6.31 -1.97
C TYR A 81 4.83 -6.35 -3.23
N ALA A 82 5.06 -5.42 -4.14
CA ALA A 82 4.44 -5.37 -5.44
C ALA A 82 5.46 -4.96 -6.49
N GLU A 83 5.41 -5.54 -7.68
CA GLU A 83 6.28 -5.15 -8.78
C GLU A 83 5.61 -5.28 -10.14
N HIS A 84 6.07 -4.45 -11.06
CA HIS A 84 5.82 -4.63 -12.47
C HIS A 84 7.16 -4.68 -13.20
N TYR A 85 7.54 -5.88 -13.64
CA TYR A 85 8.85 -6.18 -14.20
C TYR A 85 9.19 -5.30 -15.40
N ASN A 86 8.38 -5.33 -16.46
CA ASN A 86 8.64 -4.55 -17.69
C ASN A 86 8.60 -3.02 -17.48
N LYS A 87 7.88 -2.53 -16.47
CA LYS A 87 7.86 -1.09 -16.13
C LYS A 87 9.04 -0.69 -15.25
N GLY A 88 9.74 -1.66 -14.65
CA GLY A 88 10.83 -1.41 -13.71
C GLY A 88 10.39 -0.60 -12.50
N ILE A 89 9.21 -0.93 -11.95
CA ILE A 89 8.62 -0.27 -10.78
C ILE A 89 8.39 -1.34 -9.72
N SER A 90 8.86 -1.09 -8.49
CA SER A 90 8.53 -1.91 -7.33
C SER A 90 8.08 -1.06 -6.14
N CYS A 91 7.25 -1.64 -5.29
CA CYS A 91 6.76 -1.05 -4.06
C CYS A 91 6.86 -2.10 -2.96
N GLN A 92 7.48 -1.74 -1.84
CA GLN A 92 7.53 -2.58 -0.66
C GLN A 92 7.08 -1.77 0.54
N ALA A 93 6.37 -2.38 1.48
CA ALA A 93 6.05 -1.72 2.71
C ALA A 93 5.79 -2.72 3.83
N TYR A 94 5.79 -2.20 5.04
CA TYR A 94 5.19 -2.87 6.19
C TYR A 94 4.31 -1.87 6.92
N VAL A 95 3.24 -2.38 7.53
CA VAL A 95 2.32 -1.56 8.30
C VAL A 95 1.78 -2.35 9.48
N TRP A 96 1.62 -1.66 10.60
CA TRP A 96 0.88 -2.12 11.74
C TRP A 96 0.10 -0.96 12.34
N THR A 97 -0.89 -1.27 13.15
CA THR A 97 -1.78 -0.24 13.70
C THR A 97 -1.68 -0.17 15.21
N LYS A 98 -1.64 1.05 15.74
CA LYS A 98 -1.82 1.31 17.16
C LYS A 98 -3.15 2.03 17.36
N SER A 99 -4.12 1.33 17.91
CA SER A 99 -5.45 1.89 18.16
C SER A 99 -5.51 2.63 19.50
N LYS A 100 -6.27 3.73 19.54
CA LYS A 100 -6.61 4.50 20.74
C LYS A 100 -8.10 4.77 20.78
N PHE A 101 -8.73 4.53 21.92
CA PHE A 101 -10.11 4.95 22.16
C PHE A 101 -10.11 6.43 22.56
N LEU A 102 -10.92 7.25 21.88
CA LEU A 102 -10.99 8.70 22.03
C LEU A 102 -12.42 9.15 22.39
N GLY A 103 -13.15 8.35 23.17
CA GLY A 103 -14.56 8.59 23.51
C GLY A 103 -15.49 8.21 22.37
N LEU A 104 -16.03 9.19 21.65
CA LEU A 104 -16.94 8.96 20.51
C LEU A 104 -16.19 8.60 19.22
N SER A 105 -14.89 8.38 19.30
CA SER A 105 -14.02 8.09 18.15
C SER A 105 -12.99 7.02 18.49
N ILE A 106 -12.50 6.32 17.47
CA ILE A 106 -11.35 5.42 17.55
C ILE A 106 -10.26 6.00 16.65
N GLY A 107 -9.10 6.32 17.23
CA GLY A 107 -7.90 6.66 16.48
C GLY A 107 -7.14 5.38 16.10
N VAL A 108 -6.74 5.27 14.85
CA VAL A 108 -5.93 4.19 14.29
C VAL A 108 -4.67 4.81 13.73
N HIS A 109 -3.58 4.70 14.49
CA HIS A 109 -2.28 5.18 14.05
C HIS A 109 -1.63 4.13 13.15
N ASN A 110 -1.41 4.48 11.88
CA ASN A 110 -0.74 3.61 10.92
C ASN A 110 0.77 3.82 11.04
N ILE A 111 1.44 2.83 11.61
CA ILE A 111 2.89 2.84 11.82
C ILE A 111 3.51 1.93 10.78
N GLY A 112 4.40 2.49 9.97
CA GLY A 112 4.97 1.76 8.85
C GLY A 112 5.71 2.68 7.91
N ARG A 113 6.31 2.07 6.90
CA ARG A 113 6.99 2.78 5.82
C ARG A 113 6.76 2.02 4.53
N GLY A 114 6.43 2.76 3.48
CA GLY A 114 6.48 2.31 2.10
C GLY A 114 7.73 2.83 1.39
N THR A 115 8.23 2.04 0.46
CA THR A 115 9.35 2.39 -0.41
C THR A 115 8.97 2.03 -1.85
N VAL A 116 9.01 3.01 -2.75
CA VAL A 116 8.74 2.85 -4.18
C VAL A 116 10.03 3.06 -4.94
N ASN A 117 10.45 2.06 -5.71
CA ASN A 117 11.62 2.13 -6.57
C ASN A 117 11.17 2.37 -8.02
N LEU A 118 11.76 3.38 -8.66
CA LEU A 118 11.61 3.64 -10.09
C LEU A 118 12.94 3.37 -10.78
N LEU A 119 13.15 2.13 -11.24
CA LEU A 119 14.43 1.65 -11.74
C LEU A 119 14.92 2.46 -12.95
N LYS A 120 14.01 2.87 -13.83
CA LYS A 120 14.32 3.71 -15.00
C LYS A 120 15.04 5.02 -14.65
N TYR A 121 14.70 5.61 -13.50
CA TYR A 121 15.30 6.86 -13.02
C TYR A 121 16.38 6.62 -11.97
N ASN A 122 16.55 5.36 -11.54
CA ASN A 122 17.32 4.97 -10.37
C ASN A 122 16.93 5.87 -9.18
N GLU A 123 15.62 6.01 -8.93
CA GLU A 123 15.04 6.82 -7.85
C GLU A 123 14.33 5.92 -6.85
N GLN A 124 14.45 6.26 -5.58
CA GLN A 124 13.76 5.60 -4.48
C GLN A 124 12.97 6.64 -3.69
N TYR A 125 11.67 6.42 -3.55
CA TYR A 125 10.78 7.27 -2.78
C TYR A 125 10.35 6.55 -1.51
N THR A 126 10.53 7.17 -0.35
CA THR A 126 9.99 6.70 0.91
C THR A 126 8.70 7.45 1.24
N CYS A 127 7.74 6.75 1.83
CA CYS A 127 6.51 7.35 2.33
C CYS A 127 6.07 6.72 3.67
N ASN A 128 5.51 7.52 4.56
CA ASN A 128 4.74 7.03 5.71
C ASN A 128 3.25 7.00 5.37
N PHE A 129 2.40 6.56 6.29
CA PHE A 129 0.96 6.43 6.10
C PHE A 129 0.18 7.46 6.93
N PRO A 130 -0.98 7.96 6.44
CA PRO A 130 -1.88 8.79 7.24
C PRO A 130 -2.51 7.94 8.34
N ASN A 131 -2.94 8.58 9.42
CA ASN A 131 -3.75 7.95 10.45
C ASN A 131 -5.22 7.85 9.99
N GLY A 132 -5.93 6.85 10.51
CA GLY A 132 -7.38 6.73 10.33
C GLY A 132 -8.12 7.06 11.63
N TYR A 133 -9.25 7.74 11.52
CA TYR A 133 -10.14 7.99 12.65
C TYR A 133 -11.53 7.45 12.32
N GLY A 134 -11.98 6.45 13.09
CA GLY A 134 -13.36 6.01 13.09
C GLY A 134 -14.18 6.97 13.93
N ARG A 135 -15.08 7.72 13.31
CA ARG A 135 -15.97 8.68 13.96
C ARG A 135 -17.35 8.06 14.15
N SER A 136 -18.14 8.63 15.07
CA SER A 136 -19.54 8.26 15.26
C SER A 136 -19.75 6.77 15.55
N ILE A 137 -18.86 6.18 16.35
CA ILE A 137 -18.82 4.72 16.60
C ILE A 137 -20.06 4.17 17.31
N LEU A 138 -20.87 5.03 17.93
CA LEU A 138 -22.13 4.66 18.60
C LEU A 138 -23.36 4.85 17.70
N THR A 139 -23.19 5.37 16.48
CA THR A 139 -24.28 5.58 15.51
C THR A 139 -23.91 4.96 14.16
N VAL A 140 -23.69 5.77 13.12
CA VAL A 140 -23.27 5.32 11.79
C VAL A 140 -21.78 5.66 11.63
N PRO A 141 -20.88 4.66 11.71
CA PRO A 141 -19.47 4.93 11.72
C PRO A 141 -18.96 5.31 10.33
N TRP A 142 -18.09 6.32 10.29
CA TRP A 142 -17.40 6.77 9.08
C TRP A 142 -15.91 6.98 9.35
N ILE A 143 -15.10 6.99 8.30
CA ILE A 143 -13.63 7.09 8.39
C ILE A 143 -13.18 8.47 7.95
N GLU A 144 -12.33 9.08 8.75
CA GLU A 144 -11.55 10.27 8.43
C GLU A 144 -10.07 9.87 8.31
N LEU A 145 -9.37 10.39 7.30
CA LEU A 145 -7.91 10.28 7.23
C LEU A 145 -7.31 11.58 7.78
N GLY A 146 -6.21 11.49 8.50
CA GLY A 146 -5.51 12.68 8.98
C GLY A 146 -4.10 12.39 9.47
N GLY A 147 -3.42 13.44 9.94
CA GLY A 147 -2.00 13.40 10.24
C GLY A 147 -1.15 13.62 8.99
N SER A 148 0.15 13.83 9.18
CA SER A 148 1.04 14.21 8.08
C SER A 148 1.59 13.00 7.33
N VAL A 149 1.57 13.09 6.01
CA VAL A 149 2.30 12.20 5.11
C VAL A 149 3.49 12.95 4.51
N VAL A 150 4.65 12.33 4.54
CA VAL A 150 5.89 12.77 3.91
C VAL A 150 6.24 11.78 2.82
N ILE A 151 6.45 12.29 1.60
CA ILE A 151 7.00 11.53 0.47
C ILE A 151 8.31 12.19 0.08
N GLU A 152 9.40 11.43 0.10
CA GLU A 152 10.73 11.98 -0.16
C GLU A 152 11.61 11.05 -0.99
N CYS A 153 12.50 11.64 -1.78
CA CYS A 153 13.52 10.94 -2.56
C CYS A 153 14.88 11.54 -2.21
N GLU A 154 15.74 10.74 -1.59
CA GLU A 154 17.07 11.18 -1.13
C GLU A 154 17.94 11.65 -2.30
N LYS A 155 17.98 10.85 -3.38
CA LYS A 155 18.81 11.12 -4.56
C LYS A 155 18.51 12.47 -5.20
N THR A 156 17.23 12.84 -5.32
CA THR A 156 16.83 14.08 -6.01
C THR A 156 16.60 15.23 -5.04
N GLY A 157 16.60 14.98 -3.73
CA GLY A 157 16.22 15.95 -2.69
C GLY A 157 14.75 16.37 -2.74
N TYR A 158 13.90 15.72 -3.54
CA TYR A 158 12.49 16.07 -3.61
C TYR A 158 11.75 15.61 -2.38
N ARG A 159 10.92 16.49 -1.82
CA ARG A 159 10.12 16.23 -0.63
C ARG A 159 8.74 16.86 -0.76
N ALA A 160 7.71 16.12 -0.39
CA ALA A 160 6.33 16.58 -0.32
C ALA A 160 5.79 16.30 1.08
N ASN A 161 5.23 17.33 1.73
CA ASN A 161 4.46 17.19 2.97
C ASN A 161 2.98 17.36 2.62
N ILE A 162 2.17 16.42 3.08
CA ILE A 162 0.72 16.35 2.84
C ILE A 162 0.06 16.34 4.22
N GLU A 163 -0.98 17.16 4.39
CA GLU A 163 -1.76 17.31 5.62
C GLU A 163 -3.24 17.06 5.36
#